data_AF-A0A8T5AQU8-F1
#
_entry.id   AF-A0A8T5AQU8-F1
#
_cell.length_a   1.000
_cell.length_b   1.000
_cell.length_c   1.000
_cell.angle_alpha   90.00
_cell.angle_beta   90.00
_cell.angle_gamma   90.00
#
_symmetry.space_group_name_H-M   'P 1'
#
loop_
_entity.id
_entity.type
_entity.pdbx_description
1 polymer ?
#
loop_
_entity_poly.entity_id
_entity_poly.type
_entity_poly.pdbx_seq_one_letter_code
_entity_poly.pdbx_strand_id
1 'polypeptide(L)'
;MIVLAGCPWAGKTVFSAIFLYHGCVDHADKGVYVSFAESREAFYENMESFGYDFKKLEENGKFQFLDLLTVKEEGISAVIEQIFKRSI
;
A
#
# COMPACT_ATOMS: atom_id res chain seq x y z
N MET A 1 10.80 12.12 4.38
CA MET A 1 9.52 11.81 5.05
C MET A 1 8.51 12.87 4.63
N ILE A 2 7.36 12.45 4.07
CA ILE A 2 6.27 13.33 3.64
C ILE A 2 5.03 12.97 4.48
N VAL A 3 4.28 13.97 4.95
CA VAL A 3 3.04 13.77 5.72
C VAL A 3 1.89 14.41 4.96
N LEU A 4 0.82 13.65 4.75
CA LEU A 4 -0.42 14.12 4.14
C LEU A 4 -1.49 14.26 5.22
N ALA A 5 -1.97 15.47 5.46
CA ALA A 5 -2.98 15.78 6.47
C ALA A 5 -4.22 16.43 5.83
N GLY A 6 -5.40 16.15 6.40
CA GLY A 6 -6.67 16.68 5.92
C GLY A 6 -7.86 15.87 6.43
N CYS A 7 -9.08 16.42 6.30
CA CYS A 7 -10.32 15.75 6.71
C CYS A 7 -10.53 14.40 6.00
N PRO A 8 -11.35 13.49 6.54
CA PRO A 8 -11.81 12.31 5.79
C PRO A 8 -12.31 12.70 4.40
N TRP A 9 -12.14 11.82 3.42
CA TRP A 9 -12.52 12.07 2.02
C TRP A 9 -11.72 13.14 1.26
N ALA A 10 -10.72 13.80 1.88
CA ALA A 10 -9.85 14.76 1.19
C ALA A 10 -8.86 14.13 0.16
N GLY A 11 -9.03 12.86 -0.21
CA GLY A 11 -8.21 12.20 -1.22
C GLY A 11 -6.82 11.72 -0.77
N LYS A 12 -6.52 11.71 0.54
CA LYS A 12 -5.20 11.29 1.06
C LYS A 12 -4.80 9.87 0.62
N THR A 13 -5.72 8.91 0.77
CA THR A 13 -5.55 7.51 0.34
C THR A 13 -5.28 7.41 -1.16
N VAL A 14 -6.08 8.12 -1.96
CA VAL A 14 -5.95 8.12 -3.42
C VAL A 14 -4.59 8.71 -3.81
N PHE A 15 -4.20 9.84 -3.21
CA PHE A 15 -2.92 10.48 -3.49
C PHE A 15 -1.74 9.57 -3.14
N SER A 16 -1.71 8.97 -1.95
CA SER A 16 -0.61 8.08 -1.53
C SER A 16 -0.52 6.84 -2.41
N ALA A 17 -1.66 6.26 -2.81
CA ALA A 17 -1.71 5.15 -3.73
C ALA A 17 -1.15 5.53 -5.11
N ILE A 18 -1.66 6.59 -5.73
CA ILE A 18 -1.22 7.03 -7.07
C ILE A 18 0.28 7.35 -7.08
N PHE A 19 0.77 8.04 -6.05
CA PHE A 19 2.21 8.29 -5.89
C PHE A 19 3.02 6.99 -5.91
N LEU A 20 2.58 5.98 -5.16
CA LEU A 20 3.25 4.68 -5.09
C LEU A 20 3.15 3.91 -6.42
N TYR A 21 1.99 3.94 -7.06
CA TYR A 21 1.75 3.27 -8.34
C TYR A 21 2.70 3.77 -9.43
N HIS A 22 2.83 5.10 -9.57
CA HIS A 22 3.73 5.70 -10.53
C HIS A 22 5.21 5.44 -10.20
N GLY A 23 5.58 5.35 -8.92
CA GLY A 23 6.89 4.82 -8.51
C GLY A 23 7.17 3.43 -9.09
N CYS A 24 6.21 2.50 -8.95
CA CYS A 24 6.36 1.13 -9.44
C CYS A 24 6.37 1.01 -10.98
N VAL A 25 5.53 1.80 -11.67
CA VAL A 25 5.35 1.72 -13.13
C VAL A 25 6.41 2.52 -13.88
N ASP A 26 6.59 3.79 -13.52
CA ASP A 26 7.40 4.74 -14.30
C ASP A 26 8.87 4.73 -13.87
N HIS A 27 9.15 4.34 -12.63
CA HIS A 27 10.49 4.36 -12.05
C HIS A 27 11.04 2.97 -11.70
N ALA A 28 10.26 1.91 -11.93
CA ALA A 28 10.60 0.52 -11.60
C ALA A 28 10.95 0.29 -10.12
N ASP A 29 10.44 1.14 -9.23
CA ASP A 29 10.62 0.98 -7.79
C ASP A 29 9.79 -0.20 -7.26
N LYS A 30 10.20 -0.72 -6.09
CA LYS A 30 9.36 -1.61 -5.28
C LYS A 30 8.62 -0.79 -4.24
N GLY A 31 7.32 -1.02 -4.12
CA GLY A 31 6.45 -0.28 -3.21
C GLY A 31 5.76 -1.17 -2.18
N VAL A 32 5.64 -0.68 -0.94
CA VAL A 32 4.81 -1.30 0.10
C VAL A 32 3.76 -0.30 0.54
N TYR A 33 2.49 -0.70 0.54
CA TYR A 33 1.39 0.08 1.10
C TYR A 33 0.92 -0.57 2.40
N VAL A 34 0.94 0.20 3.48
CA VAL A 34 0.53 -0.26 4.81
C VAL A 34 -0.78 0.40 5.19
N SER A 35 -1.80 -0.40 5.42
CA SER A 35 -3.14 0.08 5.75
C SER A 35 -3.55 -0.33 7.15
N PHE A 36 -4.10 0.63 7.90
CA PHE A 36 -4.77 0.41 9.18
C PHE A 36 -6.29 0.67 9.10
N ALA A 37 -6.81 0.97 7.90
CA ALA A 37 -8.16 1.51 7.74
C ALA A 37 -9.01 0.80 6.67
N GLU A 38 -8.38 0.10 5.73
CA GLU A 38 -9.04 -0.63 4.64
C GLU A 38 -8.35 -1.96 4.37
N SER A 39 -9.12 -2.96 3.93
CA SER A 39 -8.59 -4.27 3.56
C SER A 39 -7.93 -4.23 2.19
N ARG A 40 -7.10 -5.23 1.89
CA ARG A 40 -6.42 -5.35 0.60
C ARG A 40 -7.41 -5.39 -0.57
N GLU A 41 -8.48 -6.17 -0.44
CA GLU A 41 -9.49 -6.34 -1.49
C GLU A 41 -10.20 -5.02 -1.77
N ALA A 42 -10.64 -4.30 -0.72
CA ALA A 42 -11.28 -3.01 -0.87
C ALA A 42 -10.34 -1.97 -1.51
N PHE A 43 -9.07 -1.96 -1.11
CA PHE A 43 -8.06 -1.09 -1.71
C PHE A 43 -7.89 -1.37 -3.22
N TYR A 44 -7.82 -2.64 -3.63
CA TYR A 44 -7.67 -3.00 -5.05
C TYR A 44 -8.88 -2.61 -5.87
N GLU A 45 -10.09 -2.92 -5.40
CA GLU A 45 -11.33 -2.53 -6.09
C GLU A 45 -11.44 -1.01 -6.22
N ASN A 46 -11.12 -0.28 -5.15
CA ASN A 46 -11.12 1.18 -5.16
C ASN A 46 -10.13 1.75 -6.18
N MET A 47 -8.88 1.28 -6.18
CA MET A 47 -7.84 1.78 -7.09
C MET A 47 -8.08 1.36 -8.53
N GLU A 48 -8.61 0.16 -8.77
CA GLU A 48 -9.01 -0.32 -10.10
C GLU A 48 -10.11 0.58 -10.70
N SER A 49 -11.04 1.07 -9.87
CA SER A 49 -12.07 2.04 -10.33
C SER A 49 -11.49 3.37 -10.82
N PHE A 50 -10.28 3.73 -10.38
CA PHE A 50 -9.52 4.88 -10.86
C PHE A 50 -8.55 4.54 -12.01
N GLY A 51 -8.50 3.27 -12.45
CA GLY A 51 -7.62 2.80 -13.52
C GLY A 51 -6.23 2.35 -13.07
N TYR A 52 -6.01 2.16 -11.77
CA TYR A 52 -4.71 1.76 -11.20
C TYR A 52 -4.73 0.29 -10.76
N ASP A 53 -4.17 -0.59 -11.59
CA ASP A 53 -4.13 -2.04 -11.36
C ASP A 53 -2.99 -2.46 -10.42
N PHE A 54 -3.24 -2.34 -9.11
CA PHE A 54 -2.29 -2.77 -8.07
C PHE A 54 -2.14 -4.29 -7.99
N LYS A 55 -3.17 -5.04 -8.36
CA LYS A 55 -3.14 -6.50 -8.37
C LYS A 55 -2.05 -7.00 -9.31
N LYS A 56 -1.97 -6.45 -10.52
CA LYS A 56 -0.90 -6.75 -11.47
C LYS A 56 0.48 -6.35 -10.96
N LEU A 57 0.61 -5.26 -10.22
CA LEU A 57 1.90 -4.88 -9.62
C LEU A 57 2.33 -5.87 -8.53
N GLU A 58 1.39 -6.37 -7.73
CA GLU A 58 1.64 -7.39 -6.70
C GLU A 58 2.06 -8.73 -7.34
N GLU A 59 1.36 -9.18 -8.38
CA GLU A 59 1.68 -10.40 -9.12
C GLU A 59 3.09 -10.36 -9.74
N ASN A 60 3.53 -9.17 -10.17
CA ASN A 60 4.87 -8.95 -10.71
C ASN A 60 5.94 -8.71 -9.63
N GLY A 61 5.59 -8.79 -8.34
CA GLY A 61 6.51 -8.59 -7.22
C GLY A 61 7.05 -7.17 -7.08
N LYS A 62 6.39 -6.18 -7.70
CA LYS A 62 6.74 -4.76 -7.60
C LYS A 62 6.04 -4.05 -6.46
N PHE A 63 4.91 -4.59 -6.02
CA PHE A 63 4.08 -4.00 -4.99
C PHE A 63 3.69 -5.03 -3.93
N GLN A 64 3.48 -4.58 -2.71
CA GLN A 64 2.91 -5.40 -1.64
C GLN A 64 1.95 -4.57 -0.80
N PHE A 65 0.77 -5.12 -0.52
CA PHE A 65 -0.16 -4.56 0.44
C PHE A 65 -0.02 -5.23 1.80
N LEU A 66 0.01 -4.44 2.87
CA LEU A 66 0.02 -4.91 4.25
C LEU A 66 -1.23 -4.43 4.96
N ASP A 67 -2.07 -5.41 5.28
CA ASP A 67 -3.27 -5.21 6.07
C ASP A 67 -2.92 -5.33 7.57
N LEU A 68 -3.10 -4.23 8.30
CA LEU A 68 -2.93 -4.14 9.75
C LEU A 68 -4.26 -3.86 10.47
N LEU A 69 -5.42 -4.00 9.81
CA LEU A 69 -6.75 -3.78 10.41
C LEU A 69 -6.98 -4.59 11.69
N THR A 70 -6.42 -5.78 11.77
CA THR A 70 -6.67 -6.75 12.85
C THR A 70 -5.42 -7.07 13.69
N VAL A 71 -4.31 -6.39 13.42
CA VAL A 71 -3.04 -6.67 14.08
C VAL A 71 -2.98 -5.94 15.43
N LYS A 72 -2.89 -6.70 16.52
CA LYS A 72 -2.56 -6.17 17.85
C LYS A 72 -1.15 -5.59 17.84
N GLU A 73 -0.86 -4.63 18.72
CA GLU A 73 0.47 -3.97 18.81
C GLU A 73 1.64 -4.97 18.81
N GLU A 74 1.48 -6.10 19.48
CA GLU A 74 2.44 -7.21 19.56
C GLU A 74 2.80 -7.81 18.18
N GLY A 75 1.88 -7.80 17.23
CA GLY A 75 2.06 -8.35 15.89
C GLY A 75 2.70 -7.39 14.88
N ILE A 76 2.75 -6.08 15.16
CA ILE A 76 3.30 -5.09 14.24
C ILE A 76 4.80 -5.35 14.01
N SER A 77 5.55 -5.67 15.06
CA SER A 77 6.97 -5.98 14.96
C SER A 77 7.22 -7.20 14.05
N ALA A 78 6.37 -8.22 14.14
CA ALA A 78 6.48 -9.42 13.31
C ALA A 78 6.21 -9.10 11.83
N VAL A 79 5.22 -8.24 11.53
CA VAL A 79 4.94 -7.79 10.17
C VAL A 79 6.11 -7.00 9.61
N ILE A 80 6.67 -6.08 10.39
CA ILE A 80 7.85 -5.30 10.00
C ILE A 80 9.04 -6.22 9.69
N GLU A 81 9.31 -7.22 10.53
CA GLU A 81 10.37 -8.20 10.25
C GLU A 81 10.15 -8.98 8.95
N GLN A 82 8.91 -9.33 8.62
CA GLN A 82 8.61 -10.02 7.36
C GLN A 82 8.92 -9.15 6.14
N ILE A 83 8.68 -7.84 6.21
CA ILE A 83 9.03 -6.90 5.14
C ILE A 83 10.55 -6.87 4.95
N PHE A 84 11.30 -6.76 6.05
CA PHE A 84 12.76 -6.70 6.01
C PHE A 84 13.38 -7.99 5.49
N LYS A 85 12.89 -9.16 5.92
CA LYS A 85 13.39 -10.47 5.48
C LYS A 85 13.13 -10.75 3.99
N ARG A 86 12.15 -10.09 3.38
CA ARG A 86 11.74 -10.32 1.99
C ARG A 86 12.32 -9.30 1.00
N SER A 87 13.01 -8.28 1.52
CA SER A 87 13.77 -7.29 0.72
C SER A 87 15.25 -7.65 0.52
N ILE A 88 15.72 -8.79 1.06
CA ILE A 88 17.08 -9.33 0.89
C ILE A 88 17.02 -10.63 0.10
#